data_AF-A0A7X8K1Z5-F1
#
_entry.id   AF-A0A7X8K1Z5-F1
#
_cell.length_a   1.000
_cell.length_b   1.000
_cell.length_c   1.000
_cell.angle_alpha   90.00
_cell.angle_beta   90.00
_cell.angle_gamma   90.00
#
_symmetry.space_group_name_H-M   'P 1'
#
loop_
_entity.id
_entity.type
_entity.pdbx_description
1 polymer ?
#
loop_
_entity_poly.entity_id
_entity_poly.type
_entity_poly.pdbx_seq_one_letter_code
_entity_poly.pdbx_strand_id
1 'polypeptide(L)'
;SGLRVLSGGAHSANLRNCTLLGAIIAPGIAVLAKNFGHQIPLPGLYGLVFAAGLFGLWVILTYAPADTPNKPIISEDFKQRLRRMSLIYLLLWFSLVIANLNDLFFSPAHDVVLASTLGILWQVFSITPSGYRLVALIDDLLP
;
A
#
# COMPACT_ATOMS: atom_id res chain seq x y z
N SER A 1 -7.49 -0.65 4.21
CA SER A 1 -7.96 0.76 4.17
C SER A 1 -7.46 1.65 5.31
N GLY A 2 -6.80 1.14 6.36
CA GLY A 2 -6.29 1.97 7.47
C GLY A 2 -5.14 2.90 7.08
N LEU A 3 -4.14 2.43 6.32
CA LEU A 3 -2.99 3.23 5.90
C LEU A 3 -3.39 4.44 5.05
N ARG A 4 -4.37 4.30 4.13
CA ARG A 4 -4.87 5.41 3.30
C ARG A 4 -5.45 6.58 4.10
N VAL A 5 -6.13 6.29 5.22
CA VAL A 5 -6.68 7.32 6.09
C VAL A 5 -5.56 8.10 6.81
N LEU A 6 -4.44 7.44 7.07
CA LEU A 6 -3.30 8.01 7.80
C LEU A 6 -2.28 8.69 6.88
N SER A 7 -2.04 8.14 5.69
CA SER A 7 -1.03 8.63 4.74
C SER A 7 -1.57 9.57 3.68
N GLY A 8 -2.89 9.58 3.46
CA GLY A 8 -3.50 10.15 2.26
C GLY A 8 -3.33 9.23 1.05
N GLY A 9 -3.29 9.82 -0.15
CA GLY A 9 -3.04 9.12 -1.42
C GLY A 9 -3.84 9.70 -2.57
N ALA A 10 -3.48 9.31 -3.78
CA ALA A 10 -4.14 9.74 -5.00
C ALA A 10 -5.65 9.47 -4.96
N HIS A 11 -6.41 10.47 -5.38
CA HIS A 11 -7.86 10.40 -5.52
C HIS A 11 -8.19 10.90 -6.90
N SER A 12 -9.10 10.19 -7.58
CA SER A 12 -9.59 10.64 -8.86
C SER A 12 -10.63 11.73 -8.65
N ALA A 13 -10.78 12.62 -9.63
CA ALA A 13 -11.79 13.68 -9.61
C ALA A 13 -13.22 13.11 -9.60
N ASN A 14 -13.40 11.85 -10.04
CA ASN A 14 -14.68 11.19 -10.20
C ASN A 14 -14.79 9.96 -9.29
N LEU A 15 -15.82 9.91 -8.43
CA LEU A 15 -16.09 8.76 -7.55
C LEU A 15 -16.21 7.44 -8.33
N ARG A 16 -16.79 7.48 -9.54
CA ARG A 16 -16.95 6.33 -10.43
C ARG A 16 -15.59 5.70 -10.79
N ASN A 17 -14.62 6.52 -11.17
CA ASN A 17 -13.29 6.08 -11.57
C ASN A 17 -12.52 5.53 -10.37
N CYS A 18 -12.65 6.15 -9.19
CA CYS A 18 -12.11 5.61 -7.94
C CYS A 18 -12.67 4.21 -7.61
N THR A 19 -13.98 4.02 -7.76
CA THR A 19 -14.63 2.72 -7.50
C THR A 19 -14.19 1.67 -8.51
N LEU A 20 -14.11 2.03 -9.80
CA LEU A 20 -13.61 1.14 -10.86
C LEU A 20 -12.16 0.71 -10.61
N LEU A 21 -11.28 1.66 -10.28
CA LEU A 21 -9.89 1.39 -9.96
C LEU A 21 -9.77 0.41 -8.78
N GLY A 22 -10.53 0.64 -7.71
CA GLY A 22 -10.56 -0.27 -6.56
C GLY A 22 -11.09 -1.66 -6.92
N ALA A 23 -12.14 -1.73 -7.73
CA ALA A 23 -12.75 -2.97 -8.19
C ALA A 23 -11.86 -3.77 -9.15
N ILE A 24 -10.87 -3.15 -9.78
CA ILE A 24 -9.88 -3.83 -10.63
C ILE A 24 -8.66 -4.25 -9.81
N ILE A 25 -8.08 -3.32 -9.05
CA ILE A 25 -6.79 -3.53 -8.39
C ILE A 25 -6.90 -4.53 -7.25
N ALA A 26 -7.91 -4.43 -6.38
CA ALA A 26 -8.00 -5.32 -5.21
C ALA A 26 -8.27 -6.79 -5.63
N PRO A 27 -9.23 -7.09 -6.53
CA PRO A 27 -9.39 -8.45 -7.04
C PRO A 27 -8.19 -8.91 -7.88
N GLY A 28 -7.58 -8.02 -8.66
CA GLY A 28 -6.36 -8.34 -9.42
C GLY A 28 -5.23 -8.82 -8.52
N ILE A 29 -4.97 -8.11 -7.41
CA ILE A 29 -3.99 -8.52 -6.39
C ILE A 29 -4.37 -9.89 -5.82
N ALA A 30 -5.63 -10.13 -5.48
CA ALA A 30 -6.08 -11.40 -4.91
C ALA A 30 -5.88 -12.58 -5.88
N VAL A 31 -6.23 -12.39 -7.16
CA VAL A 31 -6.05 -13.41 -8.21
C VAL A 31 -4.57 -13.71 -8.44
N LEU A 32 -3.72 -12.68 -8.53
CA LEU A 32 -2.28 -12.87 -8.66
C LEU A 32 -1.71 -13.63 -7.46
N ALA A 33 -2.10 -13.23 -6.25
CA ALA A 33 -1.60 -13.84 -5.04
C ALA A 33 -2.00 -15.31 -4.91
N LYS A 34 -3.25 -15.64 -5.22
CA LYS A 34 -3.76 -17.02 -5.18
C LYS A 34 -3.05 -17.92 -6.20
N ASN A 35 -2.81 -17.43 -7.42
CA ASN A 35 -2.23 -18.23 -8.49
C ASN A 35 -0.72 -18.38 -8.39
N PHE A 36 -0.02 -17.35 -7.89
CA PHE A 36 1.45 -17.33 -7.88
C PHE A 36 2.07 -17.48 -6.49
N GLY A 37 1.33 -17.27 -5.40
CA GLY A 37 1.87 -17.29 -4.03
C GLY A 37 2.62 -18.58 -3.69
N HIS A 38 2.02 -19.74 -4.01
CA HIS A 38 2.65 -21.04 -3.75
C HIS A 38 3.84 -21.35 -4.67
N GLN A 39 3.98 -20.64 -5.79
CA GLN A 39 5.08 -20.84 -6.75
C GLN A 39 6.36 -20.10 -6.32
N ILE A 40 6.24 -19.11 -5.42
CA ILE A 40 7.38 -18.34 -4.93
C ILE A 40 8.03 -19.13 -3.78
N PRO A 41 9.33 -19.44 -3.86
CA PRO A 41 10.02 -20.11 -2.77
C PRO A 41 10.12 -19.19 -1.54
N LEU A 42 10.18 -19.78 -0.35
CA LEU A 42 10.18 -19.03 0.91
C LEU A 42 11.23 -17.90 0.97
N PRO A 43 12.50 -18.09 0.56
CA PRO A 43 13.48 -16.99 0.51
C PRO A 43 13.06 -15.84 -0.42
N GLY A 44 12.36 -16.14 -1.52
CA GLY A 44 11.82 -15.14 -2.43
C GLY A 44 10.72 -14.30 -1.79
N LEU A 45 9.84 -14.91 -0.99
CA LEU A 45 8.82 -14.19 -0.23
C LEU A 45 9.44 -13.26 0.81
N TYR A 46 10.45 -13.71 1.56
CA TYR A 46 11.19 -12.82 2.46
C TYR A 46 11.79 -11.63 1.69
N GLY A 47 12.46 -11.89 0.56
CA GLY A 47 13.02 -10.83 -0.28
C GLY A 47 11.99 -9.79 -0.72
N LEU A 48 10.82 -10.23 -1.17
CA LEU A 48 9.73 -9.34 -1.57
C LEU A 48 9.18 -8.52 -0.40
N VAL A 49 8.97 -9.14 0.76
CA VAL A 49 8.47 -8.46 1.97
C VAL A 49 9.46 -7.40 2.46
N PHE A 50 10.75 -7.73 2.50
CA PHE A 50 11.80 -6.77 2.87
C PHE A 50 11.90 -5.62 1.86
N ALA A 51 11.89 -5.92 0.56
CA ALA A 51 11.93 -4.89 -0.48
C ALA A 51 10.71 -3.95 -0.38
N ALA A 52 9.51 -4.50 -0.19
CA ALA A 52 8.29 -3.72 0.01
C ALA A 52 8.33 -2.88 1.29
N GLY A 53 8.88 -3.42 2.38
CA GLY A 53 9.08 -2.69 3.63
C GLY A 53 10.04 -1.52 3.48
N LEU A 54 11.20 -1.72 2.84
CA LEU A 54 12.19 -0.67 2.58
C LEU A 54 11.64 0.42 1.64
N PHE A 55 10.96 0.01 0.57
CA PHE A 55 10.31 0.93 -0.34
C PHE A 55 9.20 1.73 0.37
N GLY A 56 8.36 1.06 1.16
CA GLY A 56 7.35 1.69 2.01
C GLY A 56 7.93 2.71 2.98
N LEU A 57 9.02 2.35 3.65
CA LEU A 57 9.72 3.26 4.56
C LEU A 57 10.23 4.49 3.83
N TRP A 58 10.93 4.31 2.71
CA TRP A 58 11.43 5.41 1.90
C TRP A 58 10.31 6.35 1.46
N VAL A 59 9.23 5.80 0.88
CA VAL A 59 8.10 6.61 0.41
C VAL A 59 7.39 7.33 1.55
N ILE A 60 7.13 6.68 2.69
CA ILE A 60 6.49 7.34 3.85
C ILE A 60 7.37 8.47 4.37
N LEU A 61 8.69 8.28 4.42
CA LEU A 61 9.61 9.31 4.90
C LEU A 61 9.75 10.48 3.91
N THR A 62 9.55 10.25 2.61
CA THR A 62 9.68 11.28 1.58
C THR A 62 8.36 12.00 1.29
N TYR A 63 7.23 11.29 1.28
CA TYR A 63 5.97 11.77 0.73
C TYR A 63 4.81 11.83 1.73
N ALA A 64 4.95 11.32 2.96
CA ALA A 64 3.87 11.38 3.96
C ALA A 64 3.99 12.57 4.94
N PRO A 65 2.85 13.20 5.33
CA PRO A 65 1.52 12.98 4.77
C PRO A 65 1.42 13.58 3.36
N ALA A 66 0.76 12.88 2.44
CA ALA A 66 0.56 13.38 1.09
C ALA A 66 -0.54 14.45 1.13
N ASP A 67 -0.12 15.71 1.27
CA ASP A 67 -0.99 16.87 1.27
C ASP A 67 -1.75 16.97 -0.05
N THR A 68 -3.02 17.41 0.02
CA THR A 68 -3.80 17.72 -1.19
C THR A 68 -4.19 19.18 -1.17
N PRO A 69 -4.26 19.87 -2.34
CA PRO A 69 -4.68 21.27 -2.40
C PRO A 69 -6.06 21.49 -1.75
N ASN A 70 -6.92 20.48 -1.82
CA ASN A 70 -8.28 20.52 -1.30
C ASN A 70 -8.38 20.27 0.22
N LYS A 71 -7.30 19.81 0.86
CA LYS A 71 -7.23 19.58 2.32
C LYS A 71 -5.83 19.87 2.84
N PRO A 72 -5.41 21.16 2.86
CA PRO A 72 -4.07 21.53 3.29
C PRO A 72 -3.88 21.22 4.78
N ILE A 73 -2.85 20.45 5.10
CA ILE A 73 -2.43 20.24 6.47
C ILE A 73 -1.53 21.41 6.88
N ILE A 74 -2.10 22.32 7.67
CA ILE A 74 -1.40 23.56 8.09
C ILE A 74 -0.55 23.33 9.35
N SER A 75 -0.94 22.37 10.20
CA SER A 75 -0.25 22.05 11.46
C SER A 75 0.90 21.07 11.22
N GLU A 76 2.13 21.49 11.48
CA GLU A 76 3.31 20.63 11.45
C GLU A 76 3.22 19.47 12.47
N ASP A 77 2.67 19.72 13.66
CA ASP A 77 2.42 18.67 14.66
C ASP A 77 1.47 17.59 14.13
N PHE A 78 0.43 17.98 13.40
CA PHE A 78 -0.49 17.04 12.78
C PHE A 78 0.18 16.23 11.66
N LYS A 79 1.07 16.85 10.86
CA LYS A 79 1.86 16.13 9.84
C LYS A 79 2.76 15.08 10.47
N GLN A 80 3.50 15.47 11.50
CA GLN A 80 4.40 14.54 12.21
C GLN A 80 3.61 13.38 12.83
N ARG A 81 2.44 13.65 13.40
CA ARG A 81 1.55 12.61 13.92
C ARG A 81 1.12 11.63 12.84
N LEU A 82 0.65 12.11 11.68
CA LEU A 82 0.22 11.25 10.57
C LEU A 82 1.35 10.40 9.99
N ARG A 83 2.55 10.99 9.83
CA ARG A 83 3.75 10.26 9.42
C ARG A 83 4.13 9.18 10.43
N ARG A 84 4.10 9.49 11.73
CA ARG A 84 4.37 8.51 12.80
C ARG A 84 3.36 7.36 12.79
N MET A 85 2.08 7.66 12.60
CA MET A 85 1.03 6.63 12.50
C MET A 85 1.22 5.74 11.25
N SER A 86 1.63 6.34 10.13
CA SER A 86 1.94 5.59 8.89
C SER A 86 3.13 4.65 9.08
N LEU A 87 4.19 5.10 9.77
CA LEU A 87 5.33 4.27 10.13
C LEU A 87 4.94 3.13 11.08
N ILE A 88 4.14 3.41 12.11
CA ILE A 88 3.64 2.38 13.03
C ILE A 88 2.84 1.32 12.27
N TYR A 89 1.97 1.74 11.34
CA TYR A 89 1.21 0.80 10.53
C TYR A 89 2.12 -0.10 9.67
N LEU A 90 3.13 0.48 9.01
CA LEU A 90 4.08 -0.29 8.20
C LEU A 90 4.87 -1.29 9.07
N LEU A 91 5.32 -0.88 10.25
CA LEU A 91 6.02 -1.76 11.19
C LEU A 91 5.12 -2.89 11.70
N LEU A 92 3.86 -2.60 12.04
CA LEU A 92 2.89 -3.62 12.46
C LEU A 92 2.63 -4.62 11.34
N TRP A 93 2.41 -4.14 10.11
CA TRP A 93 2.26 -5.02 8.95
C TRP A 93 3.48 -5.92 8.76
N PHE A 94 4.68 -5.34 8.78
CA PHE A 94 5.92 -6.09 8.60
C PHE A 94 6.08 -7.18 9.67
N SER A 95 5.87 -6.85 10.95
CA SER A 95 5.95 -7.82 12.05
C SER A 95 4.94 -8.96 11.91
N LEU A 96 3.70 -8.67 11.51
CA LEU A 96 2.67 -9.69 11.31
C LEU A 96 3.00 -10.63 10.14
N VAL A 97 3.52 -10.10 9.04
CA VAL A 97 3.92 -10.90 7.87
C VAL A 97 5.12 -11.78 8.19
N ILE A 98 6.13 -11.25 8.88
CA ILE A 98 7.30 -12.04 9.31
C ILE A 98 6.86 -13.14 10.27
N ALA A 99 5.94 -12.86 11.19
CA ALA A 99 5.43 -13.88 12.10
C ALA A 99 4.65 -14.98 11.37
N ASN A 100 3.89 -14.64 10.31
CA ASN A 100 3.22 -15.63 9.47
C ASN A 100 4.20 -16.50 8.67
N LEU A 101 5.28 -15.93 8.13
CA LEU A 101 6.31 -16.69 7.39
C LEU A 101 7.12 -17.65 8.27
N ASN A 102 7.15 -17.42 9.58
CA ASN A 102 7.83 -18.27 10.56
C ASN A 102 6.85 -19.21 11.31
N ASP A 103 5.62 -19.37 10.80
CA ASP A 103 4.59 -20.27 11.34
C ASP A 103 4.16 -19.99 12.81
N LEU A 104 4.28 -18.74 13.28
CA LEU A 104 3.95 -18.39 14.67
C LEU A 104 2.44 -18.38 14.99
N PHE A 105 1.56 -18.35 13.98
CA PHE A 105 0.12 -18.19 14.17
C PHE A 105 -0.73 -19.25 13.45
N PHE A 106 -0.42 -19.51 12.18
CA PHE A 106 -1.13 -20.46 11.30
C PHE A 106 -0.12 -21.08 10.33
N SER A 107 -0.49 -22.18 9.66
CA SER A 107 0.31 -22.73 8.55
C SER A 107 0.64 -21.65 7.50
N PRO A 108 1.79 -21.73 6.83
CA PRO A 108 2.31 -20.63 6.04
C PRO A 108 1.41 -20.40 4.82
N ALA A 109 0.68 -19.28 4.84
CA ALA A 109 -0.23 -18.89 3.79
C ALA A 109 0.50 -17.96 2.82
N HIS A 110 1.30 -18.56 1.92
CA HIS A 110 2.13 -17.82 0.96
C HIS A 110 1.32 -16.85 0.09
N ASP A 111 0.11 -17.24 -0.28
CA ASP A 111 -0.87 -16.42 -0.99
C ASP A 111 -1.29 -15.19 -0.16
N VAL A 112 -1.56 -15.34 1.13
CA VAL A 112 -1.89 -14.22 2.03
C VAL A 112 -0.70 -13.26 2.18
N VAL A 113 0.52 -13.79 2.33
CA VAL A 113 1.74 -12.97 2.38
C VAL A 113 1.91 -12.18 1.07
N LEU A 114 1.77 -12.83 -0.08
CA LEU A 114 1.91 -12.16 -1.37
C LEU A 114 0.80 -11.12 -1.59
N ALA A 115 -0.45 -11.45 -1.28
CA ALA A 115 -1.58 -10.52 -1.38
C ALA A 115 -1.37 -9.27 -0.52
N SER A 116 -0.97 -9.44 0.74
CA SER A 116 -0.73 -8.33 1.66
C SER A 116 0.46 -7.46 1.22
N THR A 117 1.52 -8.08 0.69
CA THR A 117 2.71 -7.39 0.16
C THR A 117 2.35 -6.53 -1.05
N LEU A 118 1.62 -7.09 -2.02
CA LEU A 118 1.13 -6.33 -3.17
C LEU A 118 0.17 -5.21 -2.75
N GLY A 119 -0.68 -5.45 -1.74
CA GLY A 119 -1.55 -4.43 -1.17
C GLY A 119 -0.79 -3.26 -0.55
N ILE A 120 0.29 -3.53 0.19
CA ILE A 120 1.17 -2.47 0.73
C ILE A 120 1.89 -1.73 -0.39
N LEU A 121 2.43 -2.43 -1.38
CA LEU A 121 3.08 -1.81 -2.53
C LEU A 121 2.13 -0.87 -3.26
N TRP A 122 0.88 -1.29 -3.49
CA TRP A 122 -0.14 -0.43 -4.09
C TRP A 122 -0.44 0.80 -3.24
N GLN A 123 -0.63 0.62 -1.93
CA GLN A 123 -0.93 1.71 -1.02
C GLN A 123 0.21 2.73 -0.94
N VAL A 124 1.45 2.24 -0.84
CA VAL A 124 2.66 3.07 -0.84
C VAL A 124 2.81 3.78 -2.19
N PHE A 125 2.63 3.08 -3.30
CA PHE A 125 2.65 3.69 -4.64
C PHE A 125 1.63 4.83 -4.77
N SER A 126 0.42 4.67 -4.20
CA SER A 126 -0.65 5.66 -4.30
C SER A 126 -0.33 7.03 -3.67
N ILE A 127 0.65 7.12 -2.78
CA ILE A 127 1.10 8.39 -2.17
C ILE A 127 2.32 9.00 -2.88
N THR A 128 2.86 8.35 -3.91
CA THR A 128 3.98 8.87 -4.72
C THR A 128 3.46 9.77 -5.86
N PRO A 129 4.26 10.71 -6.38
CA PRO A 129 3.89 11.54 -7.54
C PRO A 129 3.45 10.71 -8.76
N SER A 130 4.07 9.54 -8.97
CA SER A 130 3.69 8.61 -10.04
C SER A 130 2.30 8.02 -9.84
N GLY A 131 1.92 7.72 -8.59
CA GLY A 131 0.56 7.30 -8.24
C GLY A 131 -0.48 8.38 -8.55
N TYR A 132 -0.19 9.63 -8.21
CA TYR A 132 -1.06 10.77 -8.58
C TYR A 132 -1.19 10.92 -10.10
N ARG A 133 -0.09 10.81 -10.85
CA ARG A 133 -0.11 10.86 -12.33
C ARG A 133 -0.93 9.72 -12.94
N LEU A 134 -0.82 8.50 -12.42
CA LEU A 134 -1.61 7.37 -12.91
C LEU A 134 -3.10 7.64 -12.75
N VAL A 135 -3.52 8.15 -11.58
CA VAL A 135 -4.92 8.47 -11.32
C VAL A 135 -5.42 9.60 -12.23
N ALA A 136 -4.61 10.65 -12.44
CA ALA A 136 -4.94 11.72 -13.38
C ALA A 136 -5.10 11.21 -14.82
N LEU A 137 -4.20 10.34 -15.29
CA LEU A 137 -4.31 9.72 -16.62
C LEU A 137 -5.60 8.90 -16.76
N ILE A 138 -6.00 8.19 -15.71
CA ILE A 138 -7.24 7.41 -15.71
C ILE A 138 -8.46 8.32 -15.79
N ASP A 139 -8.43 9.47 -15.12
CA ASP A 139 -9.50 10.47 -15.22
C ASP A 139 -9.59 11.08 -16.63
N ASP A 140 -8.45 11.35 -17.27
CA ASP A 140 -8.43 11.87 -18.64
C ASP A 140 -8.95 10.84 -19.66
N LEU A 141 -8.66 9.54 -19.45
CA LEU A 141 -9.10 8.46 -20.32
C LEU A 141 -10.57 8.05 -20.11
N LEU A 142 -11.08 8.21 -18.89
CA LEU A 142 -12.44 7.81 -18.48
C LEU A 142 -13.22 9.04 -17.97
N PRO A 143 -13.75 9.88 -18.88
CA PRO A 143 -14.50 11.09 -18.50
C PRO A 143 -15.76 10.79 -17.67
#